data_AF-A0A096B3P7-F1
#
_entry.id   AF-A0A096B3P7-F1
#
_cell.length_a   1.000
_cell.length_b   1.000
_cell.length_c   1.000
_cell.angle_alpha   90.00
_cell.angle_beta   90.00
_cell.angle_gamma   90.00
#
_symmetry.space_group_name_H-M   'P 1'
#
loop_
_entity.id
_entity.type
_entity.pdbx_description
1 polymer ?
#
loop_
_entity_poly.entity_id
_entity_poly.type
_entity_poly.pdbx_seq_one_letter_code
_entity_poly.pdbx_strand_id
1 'polypeptide(L)'
;MSYRKILYGYQIQNGELTLVPEEAAVVNRIAGLYLDGLSYQKLADLLNQKNIPFSQEAPAWDKHKVKRLLENPRYTGQKGYPAILDGGTFHCVQSRIQEKTAKQTPKAERPALKLVSRLHCAACGAALHRMGGRNRQSDTLYLKCVQCGAVITMRDEVLLDEIARQTAEQERPERISYQPSGEVVRLTNAINRGLEHPDDPQEIVSLILQGAAARYACFPDITEQIDRPLDVCLDHIRLAVSHINLSEEGTVEAAFPSGHRERTEHGADCTAAGADHPRQEGY
;
A
#
# COMPACT_ATOMS: atom_id res chain seq x y z
N MET A 1 20.14 9.05 20.36
CA MET A 1 21.20 9.48 19.43
C MET A 1 21.53 10.92 19.77
N SER A 2 22.74 11.22 20.25
CA SER A 2 23.14 12.63 20.48
C SER A 2 23.38 13.30 19.14
N TYR A 3 22.69 14.41 18.88
CA TYR A 3 22.86 15.20 17.67
C TYR A 3 23.85 16.33 17.96
N ARG A 4 24.98 16.35 17.25
CA ARG A 4 25.92 17.48 17.28
C ARG A 4 25.16 18.73 16.80
N LYS A 5 25.14 19.78 17.63
CA LYS A 5 24.40 21.04 17.34
C LYS A 5 25.04 21.84 16.20
N ILE A 6 26.38 21.78 16.08
CA ILE A 6 27.16 22.45 15.03
C ILE A 6 27.70 21.38 14.06
N LEU A 7 27.76 21.69 12.77
CA LEU A 7 28.33 20.76 11.79
C LEU A 7 29.81 20.47 12.08
N TYR A 8 30.26 19.28 11.72
CA TYR A 8 31.67 18.91 11.78
C TYR A 8 32.48 19.83 10.84
N GLY A 9 33.66 20.30 11.23
CA GLY A 9 34.42 21.28 10.44
C GLY A 9 34.19 22.74 10.85
N TYR A 10 33.23 23.00 11.73
CA TYR A 10 32.80 24.35 12.10
C TYR A 10 32.71 24.53 13.62
N GLN A 11 32.94 25.76 14.04
CA GLN A 11 32.73 26.24 15.40
C GLN A 11 32.14 27.65 15.37
N ILE A 12 31.63 28.11 16.51
CA ILE A 12 31.18 29.50 16.68
C ILE A 12 32.24 30.23 17.49
N GLN A 13 32.81 31.28 16.92
CA GLN A 13 33.72 32.19 17.61
C GLN A 13 33.17 33.61 17.47
N ASN A 14 33.01 34.32 18.60
CA ASN A 14 32.47 35.69 18.64
C ASN A 14 31.09 35.86 17.96
N GLY A 15 30.26 34.81 17.97
CA GLY A 15 28.94 34.84 17.33
C GLY A 15 28.95 34.52 15.83
N GLU A 16 30.12 34.31 15.22
CA GLU A 16 30.27 33.96 13.81
C GLU A 16 30.71 32.51 13.61
N LEU A 17 30.27 31.90 12.51
CA LEU A 17 30.69 30.54 12.13
C LEU A 17 32.09 30.59 11.51
N THR A 18 33.06 29.97 12.18
CA THR A 18 34.44 29.86 11.71
C THR A 18 34.81 28.41 11.44
N LEU A 19 35.81 28.20 10.57
CA LEU A 19 36.34 26.88 10.26
C LEU A 19 37.22 26.38 11.40
N VAL A 20 37.12 25.07 11.68
CA VAL A 20 38.12 24.35 12.46
C VAL A 20 39.06 23.67 11.46
N PRO A 21 40.30 24.15 11.27
CA PRO A 21 41.17 23.69 10.19
C PRO A 21 41.40 22.17 10.18
N GLU A 22 41.56 21.56 11.37
CA GLU A 22 41.76 20.12 11.52
C GLU A 22 40.54 19.32 11.06
N GLU A 23 39.34 19.69 11.53
CA GLU A 23 38.10 19.03 11.14
C GLU A 23 37.77 19.30 9.65
N ALA A 24 38.06 20.50 9.13
CA ALA A 24 37.87 20.85 7.72
C ALA A 24 38.78 20.04 6.78
N ALA A 25 40.02 19.75 7.20
CA ALA A 25 40.91 18.84 6.48
C ALA A 25 40.34 17.41 6.42
N VAL A 26 39.71 16.96 7.51
CA VAL A 26 39.03 15.65 7.56
C VAL A 26 37.83 15.63 6.61
N VAL A 27 37.02 16.69 6.53
CA VAL A 27 35.90 16.79 5.56
C VAL A 27 36.40 16.63 4.12
N ASN A 28 37.45 17.37 3.74
CA ASN A 28 38.08 17.27 2.42
C ASN A 28 38.58 15.85 2.14
N ARG A 29 39.25 15.24 3.13
CA ARG A 29 39.74 13.86 3.03
C ARG A 29 38.59 12.86 2.83
N ILE A 30 37.48 13.01 3.54
CA ILE A 30 36.31 12.14 3.42
C ILE A 30 35.72 12.24 2.00
N ALA A 31 35.59 13.46 1.46
CA ALA A 31 35.12 13.68 0.10
C ALA A 31 36.03 13.01 -0.93
N GLY A 32 37.34 13.22 -0.84
CA GLY A 32 38.33 12.57 -1.72
C GLY A 32 38.27 11.04 -1.65
N LEU A 33 38.35 10.46 -0.45
CA LEU A 33 38.29 9.00 -0.28
C LEU A 33 36.96 8.40 -0.77
N TYR A 34 35.85 9.14 -0.64
CA TYR A 34 34.58 8.72 -1.21
C TYR A 34 34.60 8.76 -2.75
N LEU A 35 35.24 9.76 -3.34
CA LEU A 35 35.52 9.88 -4.78
C LEU A 35 36.57 8.86 -5.29
N ASP A 36 37.35 8.25 -4.40
CA ASP A 36 38.22 7.10 -4.71
C ASP A 36 37.48 5.75 -4.65
N GLY A 37 36.25 5.73 -4.13
CA GLY A 37 35.35 4.57 -4.19
C GLY A 37 35.10 3.88 -2.86
N LEU A 38 35.59 4.42 -1.76
CA LEU A 38 35.30 3.86 -0.44
C LEU A 38 33.80 3.97 -0.13
N SER A 39 33.28 2.97 0.58
CA SER A 39 31.90 2.99 1.09
C SER A 39 31.81 3.82 2.37
N TYR A 40 30.60 4.29 2.71
CA TYR A 40 30.37 5.02 3.96
C TYR A 40 30.84 4.26 5.21
N GLN A 41 30.66 2.93 5.21
CA GLN A 41 31.13 2.10 6.32
C GLN A 41 32.66 2.07 6.40
N LYS A 42 33.35 1.82 5.28
CA LYS A 42 34.82 1.81 5.24
C LYS A 42 35.42 3.17 5.66
N LEU A 43 34.76 4.27 5.28
CA LEU A 43 35.16 5.62 5.70
C LEU A 43 35.02 5.79 7.22
N ALA A 44 33.89 5.39 7.81
CA ALA A 44 33.69 5.43 9.25
C ALA A 44 34.73 4.57 9.99
N ASP A 45 34.97 3.34 9.51
CA ASP A 45 35.94 2.42 10.10
C ASP A 45 37.36 3.00 10.06
N LEU A 46 37.75 3.62 8.93
CA LEU A 46 39.07 4.26 8.77
C LEU A 46 39.25 5.46 9.70
N LEU A 47 38.22 6.30 9.87
CA LEU A 47 38.26 7.44 10.78
C LEU A 47 38.38 6.97 12.24
N ASN A 48 37.62 5.95 12.62
CA ASN A 48 37.69 5.33 13.94
C ASN A 48 39.06 4.67 14.20
N GLN A 49 39.60 3.95 13.22
CA GLN A 49 40.92 3.31 13.33
C GLN A 49 42.05 4.33 13.51
N LYS A 50 41.90 5.52 12.93
CA LYS A 50 42.83 6.65 13.10
C LYS A 50 42.58 7.46 14.37
N ASN A 51 41.66 7.03 15.23
CA ASN A 51 41.25 7.73 16.45
C ASN A 51 40.84 9.19 16.20
N ILE A 52 40.20 9.48 15.07
CA ILE A 52 39.68 10.82 14.75
C ILE A 52 38.27 10.92 15.37
N PRO A 53 38.06 11.74 16.42
CA PRO A 53 36.75 11.83 17.06
C PRO A 53 35.75 12.63 16.20
N PHE A 54 34.49 12.19 16.20
CA PHE A 54 33.39 12.92 15.57
C PHE A 54 32.85 14.06 16.46
N SER A 55 32.75 13.86 17.76
CA SER A 55 32.43 14.90 18.75
C SER A 55 32.89 14.46 20.15
N GLN A 56 32.91 15.39 21.10
CA GLN A 56 33.25 15.08 22.50
C GLN A 56 32.23 14.12 23.15
N GLU A 57 30.94 14.30 22.86
CA GLU A 57 29.85 13.50 23.44
C GLU A 57 29.69 12.13 22.75
N ALA A 58 30.06 12.03 21.48
CA ALA A 58 29.86 10.84 20.65
C ALA A 58 31.05 10.69 19.67
N PRO A 59 32.20 10.21 20.14
CA PRO A 59 33.45 10.24 19.37
C PRO A 59 33.46 9.28 18.17
N ALA A 60 32.71 8.18 18.21
CA ALA A 60 32.73 7.19 17.14
C ALA A 60 32.01 7.66 15.86
N TRP A 61 32.63 7.44 14.71
CA TRP A 61 32.02 7.58 13.39
C TRP A 61 31.13 6.37 13.05
N ASP A 62 30.03 6.63 12.37
CA ASP A 62 29.16 5.60 11.78
C ASP A 62 28.84 5.97 10.33
N LYS A 63 28.32 5.01 9.55
CA LYS A 63 27.99 5.22 8.14
C LYS A 63 26.96 6.35 7.92
N HIS A 64 26.09 6.62 8.89
CA HIS A 64 25.05 7.65 8.77
C HIS A 64 25.63 9.06 8.98
N LYS A 65 26.61 9.22 9.86
CA LYS A 65 27.39 10.45 10.04
C LYS A 65 28.17 10.80 8.78
N VAL A 66 28.87 9.83 8.19
CA VAL A 66 29.61 10.02 6.93
C VAL A 66 28.65 10.38 5.79
N LYS A 67 27.53 9.66 5.66
CA LYS A 67 26.49 9.96 4.67
C LYS A 67 25.99 11.40 4.81
N ARG A 68 25.58 11.79 6.02
CA ARG A 68 25.06 13.14 6.30
C ARG A 68 26.09 14.23 6.04
N LEU A 69 27.37 13.96 6.26
CA LEU A 69 28.46 14.88 5.94
C LEU A 69 28.56 15.09 4.42
N LEU A 70 28.60 14.01 3.64
CA LEU A 70 28.75 14.07 2.18
C LEU A 70 27.53 14.65 1.46
N GLU A 71 26.32 14.49 2.01
CA GLU A 71 25.08 14.99 1.40
C GLU A 71 24.74 16.45 1.75
N ASN A 72 25.45 17.08 2.68
CA ASN A 72 25.07 18.40 3.20
C ASN A 72 25.67 19.56 2.36
N PRO A 73 24.85 20.35 1.65
CA PRO A 73 25.34 21.42 0.79
C PRO A 73 25.93 22.62 1.55
N ARG A 74 25.76 22.69 2.88
CA ARG A 74 26.38 23.76 3.69
C ARG A 74 27.91 23.75 3.62
N TYR A 75 28.52 22.58 3.34
CA TYR A 75 29.96 22.48 3.16
C TYR A 75 30.49 23.24 1.93
N THR A 76 29.63 23.67 1.00
CA THR A 76 30.01 24.47 -0.18
C THR A 76 29.83 25.98 0.01
N GLY A 77 29.65 26.44 1.25
CA GLY A 77 29.52 27.88 1.54
C GLY A 77 28.08 28.40 1.65
N GLN A 78 27.09 27.52 1.78
CA GLN A 78 25.67 27.94 1.81
C GLN A 78 25.22 28.37 3.21
N LYS A 79 24.23 29.28 3.28
CA LYS A 79 23.55 29.70 4.52
C LYS A 79 24.50 30.28 5.58
N GLY A 80 25.50 31.06 5.15
CA GLY A 80 26.46 31.71 6.04
C GLY A 80 27.54 30.79 6.62
N TYR A 81 27.66 29.56 6.14
CA TYR A 81 28.79 28.69 6.46
C TYR A 81 29.97 29.04 5.55
N PRO A 82 31.21 29.14 6.06
CA PRO A 82 32.39 29.19 5.21
C PRO A 82 32.53 27.91 4.37
N ALA A 83 32.99 28.02 3.12
CA ALA A 83 33.15 26.86 2.25
C ALA A 83 34.35 25.99 2.68
N ILE A 84 34.12 24.68 2.82
CA ILE A 84 35.18 23.68 3.05
C ILE A 84 35.43 22.87 1.77
N LEU A 85 34.37 22.56 1.03
CA LEU A 85 34.40 21.88 -0.26
C LEU A 85 34.12 22.89 -1.38
N ASP A 86 34.83 22.77 -2.49
CA ASP A 86 34.45 23.48 -3.71
C ASP A 86 33.19 22.89 -4.33
N GLY A 87 32.48 23.69 -5.12
CA GLY A 87 31.23 23.28 -5.77
C GLY A 87 31.40 22.09 -6.73
N GLY A 88 32.56 21.96 -7.37
CA GLY A 88 32.87 20.86 -8.29
C GLY A 88 33.03 19.53 -7.56
N THR A 89 33.82 19.49 -6.49
CA THR A 89 33.98 18.31 -5.63
C THR A 89 32.65 17.86 -5.05
N PHE A 90 31.83 18.80 -4.55
CA PHE A 90 30.52 18.46 -4.01
C PHE A 90 29.59 17.89 -5.08
N HIS A 91 29.57 18.48 -6.28
CA HIS A 91 28.81 17.96 -7.41
C HIS A 91 29.24 16.53 -7.77
N CYS A 92 30.54 16.26 -7.90
CA CYS A 92 31.06 14.90 -8.16
C CYS A 92 30.62 13.89 -7.08
N VAL A 93 30.65 14.29 -5.80
CA VAL A 93 30.16 13.45 -4.70
C VAL A 93 28.68 13.13 -4.89
N GLN A 94 27.84 14.14 -5.15
CA GLN A 94 26.40 13.96 -5.36
C GLN A 94 26.10 13.07 -6.56
N SER A 95 26.76 13.28 -7.71
CA SER A 95 26.60 12.43 -8.89
C SER A 95 26.92 10.98 -8.57
N ARG A 96 27.99 10.71 -7.82
CA ARG A 96 28.34 9.35 -7.42
C ARG A 96 27.33 8.72 -6.45
N ILE A 97 26.75 9.50 -5.55
CA ILE A 97 25.66 9.05 -4.67
C ILE A 97 24.43 8.67 -5.50
N GLN A 98 24.05 9.51 -6.45
CA GLN A 98 22.92 9.26 -7.35
C GLN A 98 23.16 8.03 -8.21
N GLU A 99 24.34 7.87 -8.81
CA GLU A 99 24.69 6.68 -9.59
C GLU A 99 24.61 5.39 -8.78
N LYS A 100 25.15 5.38 -7.55
CA LYS A 100 25.07 4.22 -6.67
C LYS A 100 23.63 3.89 -6.27
N THR A 101 22.79 4.91 -6.16
CA THR A 101 21.36 4.75 -5.84
C THR A 101 20.59 4.26 -7.07
N ALA A 102 20.85 4.79 -8.27
CA ALA A 102 20.21 4.39 -9.52
C ALA A 102 20.60 2.96 -9.95
N LYS A 103 21.84 2.54 -9.64
CA LYS A 103 22.31 1.16 -9.88
C LYS A 103 21.75 0.14 -8.86
N GLN A 104 21.10 0.58 -7.78
CA GLN A 104 20.33 -0.33 -6.96
C GLN A 104 19.02 -0.63 -7.67
N THR A 105 18.90 -1.83 -8.25
CA THR A 105 17.59 -2.37 -8.61
C THR A 105 16.72 -2.39 -7.35
N PRO A 106 15.52 -1.78 -7.35
CA PRO A 106 14.57 -1.93 -6.27
C PRO A 106 14.43 -3.42 -5.99
N LYS A 107 14.51 -3.82 -4.72
CA LYS A 107 14.24 -5.20 -4.36
C LYS A 107 12.82 -5.50 -4.84
N ALA A 108 12.66 -6.56 -5.64
CA ALA A 108 11.36 -6.99 -6.14
C ALA A 108 10.36 -6.99 -4.97
N GLU A 109 9.22 -6.34 -5.19
CA GLU A 109 8.21 -6.21 -4.17
C GLU A 109 7.69 -7.59 -3.78
N ARG A 110 7.52 -7.82 -2.47
CA ARG A 110 7.09 -9.10 -1.92
C ARG A 110 5.77 -8.91 -1.18
N PRO A 111 4.61 -9.11 -1.83
CA PRO A 111 3.29 -8.83 -1.25
C PRO A 111 3.03 -9.54 0.07
N ALA A 112 3.49 -10.79 0.24
CA ALA A 112 3.31 -11.53 1.48
C ALA A 112 3.91 -10.82 2.71
N LEU A 113 4.98 -10.02 2.54
CA LEU A 113 5.58 -9.26 3.65
C LEU A 113 4.67 -8.13 4.16
N LYS A 114 3.77 -7.62 3.32
CA LYS A 114 2.78 -6.60 3.68
C LYS A 114 1.68 -7.13 4.59
N LEU A 115 1.52 -8.46 4.69
CA LEU A 115 0.49 -9.14 5.48
C LEU A 115 1.01 -9.65 6.83
N VAL A 116 2.33 -9.65 7.06
CA VAL A 116 2.97 -10.25 8.26
C VAL A 116 2.40 -9.70 9.57
N SER A 117 2.04 -8.42 9.62
CA SER A 117 1.45 -7.80 10.83
C SER A 117 0.06 -8.30 11.19
N ARG A 118 -0.61 -9.06 10.29
CA ARG A 118 -1.95 -9.60 10.48
C ARG A 118 -1.98 -11.11 10.67
N LEU A 119 -0.82 -11.76 10.64
CA LEU A 119 -0.70 -13.20 10.79
C LEU A 119 -0.72 -13.60 12.27
N HIS A 120 -1.64 -14.49 12.63
CA HIS A 120 -1.85 -15.00 13.97
C HIS A 120 -1.77 -16.53 13.99
N CYS A 121 -1.39 -17.09 15.13
CA CYS A 121 -1.33 -18.54 15.31
C CYS A 121 -2.74 -19.09 15.49
N ALA A 122 -3.15 -20.06 14.66
CA ALA A 122 -4.47 -20.69 14.77
C ALA A 122 -4.70 -21.40 16.12
N ALA A 123 -3.64 -21.90 16.76
CA ALA A 123 -3.74 -22.64 18.02
C ALA A 123 -3.97 -21.75 19.25
N CYS A 124 -3.44 -20.51 19.27
CA CYS A 124 -3.49 -19.64 20.46
C CYS A 124 -3.89 -18.19 20.18
N GLY A 125 -4.16 -17.83 18.92
CA GLY A 125 -4.54 -16.48 18.49
C GLY A 125 -3.43 -15.43 18.57
N ALA A 126 -2.21 -15.78 19.00
CA ALA A 126 -1.14 -14.81 19.19
C ALA A 126 -0.40 -14.46 17.89
N ALA A 127 0.18 -13.26 17.83
CA ALA A 127 0.88 -12.76 16.64
C ALA A 127 2.09 -13.63 16.24
N LEU A 128 2.27 -13.81 14.93
CA LEU A 128 3.38 -14.56 14.34
C LEU A 128 4.52 -13.61 13.92
N HIS A 129 5.73 -13.87 14.42
CA HIS A 129 6.92 -13.08 14.07
C HIS A 129 7.74 -13.77 12.98
N ARG A 130 8.13 -12.99 11.96
CA ARG A 130 9.03 -13.46 10.92
C ARG A 130 10.43 -13.67 11.46
N MET A 131 10.92 -14.90 11.31
CA MET A 131 12.31 -15.24 11.57
C MET A 131 13.16 -14.99 10.30
N GLY A 132 14.32 -14.35 10.47
CA GLY A 132 15.31 -14.13 9.41
C GLY A 132 16.39 -15.22 9.36
N GLY A 133 17.16 -15.29 8.26
CA GLY A 133 18.29 -16.20 8.13
C GLY A 133 18.95 -16.14 6.74
N ARG A 134 20.25 -16.44 6.65
CA ARG A 134 21.01 -16.40 5.37
C ARG A 134 20.66 -17.53 4.40
N ASN A 135 20.12 -18.65 4.90
CA ASN A 135 19.80 -19.86 4.13
C ASN A 135 18.29 -20.08 3.95
N ARG A 136 17.50 -19.00 3.86
CA ARG A 136 16.04 -19.06 3.75
C ARG A 136 15.60 -18.65 2.36
N GLN A 137 14.63 -19.37 1.82
CA GLN A 137 14.09 -19.05 0.50
C GLN A 137 13.40 -17.68 0.51
N SER A 138 13.58 -16.91 -0.57
CA SER A 138 13.11 -15.53 -0.66
C SER A 138 11.58 -15.41 -0.79
N ASP A 139 10.93 -16.47 -1.25
CA ASP A 139 9.49 -16.65 -1.50
C ASP A 139 8.77 -17.40 -0.36
N THR A 140 9.46 -17.66 0.75
CA THR A 140 8.92 -18.44 1.87
C THR A 140 8.97 -17.63 3.17
N LEU A 141 7.86 -17.65 3.90
CA LEU A 141 7.71 -17.10 5.24
C LEU A 141 8.06 -18.18 6.26
N TYR A 142 8.89 -17.80 7.22
CA TYR A 142 9.25 -18.63 8.36
C TYR A 142 8.86 -17.87 9.60
N LEU A 143 7.85 -18.35 10.28
CA LEU A 143 7.12 -17.64 11.32
C LEU A 143 7.26 -18.38 12.65
N LYS A 144 7.34 -17.63 13.74
CA LYS A 144 7.32 -18.17 15.11
C LYS A 144 6.23 -17.48 15.91
N CYS A 145 5.39 -18.27 16.58
CA CYS A 145 4.41 -17.75 17.52
C CYS A 145 5.09 -17.20 18.78
N VAL A 146 4.69 -16.00 19.22
CA VAL A 146 5.22 -15.37 20.42
C VAL A 146 4.83 -16.08 21.71
N GLN A 147 3.70 -16.78 21.72
CA GLN A 147 3.13 -17.35 22.93
C GLN A 147 3.42 -18.84 23.04
N CYS A 148 2.95 -19.66 22.09
CA CYS A 148 3.14 -21.11 22.14
C CYS A 148 4.47 -21.58 21.53
N GLY A 149 5.20 -20.70 20.84
CA GLY A 149 6.48 -21.06 20.22
C GLY A 149 6.39 -21.87 18.92
N ALA A 150 5.17 -22.18 18.45
CA ALA A 150 4.88 -22.84 17.18
C ALA A 150 5.69 -22.24 16.03
N VAL A 151 6.23 -23.10 15.16
CA VAL A 151 7.02 -22.70 13.98
C VAL A 151 6.27 -23.06 12.72
N ILE A 152 5.94 -22.05 11.92
CA ILE A 152 5.15 -22.21 10.70
C ILE A 152 6.00 -21.80 9.50
N THR A 153 6.05 -22.66 8.49
CA THR A 153 6.73 -22.38 7.22
C THR A 153 5.69 -22.33 6.10
N MET A 154 5.62 -21.23 5.38
CA MET A 154 4.55 -20.97 4.42
C MET A 154 5.10 -20.28 3.17
N ARG A 155 4.81 -20.83 1.99
CA ARG A 155 5.16 -20.19 0.72
C ARG A 155 4.25 -18.99 0.47
N ASP A 156 4.80 -17.95 -0.13
CA ASP A 156 4.07 -16.71 -0.44
C ASP A 156 2.87 -16.97 -1.34
N GLU A 157 3.04 -17.80 -2.38
CA GLU A 157 1.99 -18.17 -3.33
C GLU A 157 0.79 -18.81 -2.61
N VAL A 158 1.05 -19.82 -1.76
CA VAL A 158 -0.01 -20.52 -1.01
C VAL A 158 -0.78 -19.57 -0.09
N LEU A 159 -0.08 -18.67 0.61
CA LEU A 159 -0.72 -17.70 1.48
C LEU A 159 -1.62 -16.74 0.68
N LEU A 160 -1.09 -16.21 -0.42
CA LEU A 160 -1.78 -15.20 -1.22
C LEU A 160 -2.98 -15.79 -1.97
N ASP A 161 -2.81 -16.95 -2.59
CA ASP A 161 -3.89 -17.64 -3.32
C ASP A 161 -5.05 -17.99 -2.39
N GLU A 162 -4.76 -18.47 -1.19
CA GLU A 162 -5.79 -18.88 -0.24
C GLU A 162 -6.54 -17.69 0.36
N ILE A 163 -5.84 -16.58 0.64
CA ILE A 163 -6.50 -15.33 1.04
C ILE A 163 -7.38 -14.79 -0.09
N ALA A 164 -6.87 -14.79 -1.33
CA ALA A 164 -7.62 -14.33 -2.50
C ALA A 164 -8.89 -15.17 -2.71
N ARG A 165 -8.78 -16.49 -2.59
CA ARG A 165 -9.90 -17.43 -2.67
C ARG A 165 -10.99 -17.12 -1.63
N GLN A 166 -10.61 -16.98 -0.36
CA GLN A 166 -11.57 -16.70 0.73
C GLN A 166 -12.20 -15.31 0.61
N THR A 167 -11.45 -14.33 0.14
CA THR A 167 -11.94 -12.97 -0.10
C THR A 167 -12.96 -12.96 -1.25
N ALA A 168 -12.67 -13.67 -2.34
CA ALA A 168 -13.59 -13.81 -3.47
C ALA A 168 -14.88 -14.56 -3.09
N GLU A 169 -14.81 -15.55 -2.19
CA GLU A 169 -15.98 -16.23 -1.66
C GLU A 169 -16.86 -15.32 -0.80
N GLN A 170 -16.25 -14.49 0.04
CA GLN A 170 -16.95 -13.51 0.86
C GLN A 170 -17.62 -12.40 0.02
N GLU A 171 -17.02 -12.04 -1.11
CA GLU A 171 -17.52 -11.01 -2.03
C GLU A 171 -18.50 -11.53 -3.07
N ARG A 172 -18.81 -12.83 -3.07
CA ARG A 172 -19.82 -13.36 -3.98
C ARG A 172 -21.14 -12.62 -3.72
N PRO A 173 -21.64 -11.84 -4.70
CA PRO A 173 -22.92 -11.19 -4.54
C PRO A 173 -23.96 -12.27 -4.27
N GLU A 174 -24.86 -12.02 -3.30
CA GLU A 174 -26.00 -12.90 -3.11
C GLU A 174 -26.69 -13.07 -4.46
N ARG A 175 -26.98 -14.32 -4.81
CA ARG A 175 -27.63 -14.63 -6.07
C ARG A 175 -29.06 -14.07 -5.98
N ILE A 176 -29.23 -12.81 -6.39
CA ILE A 176 -30.54 -12.17 -6.41
C ILE A 176 -31.36 -12.96 -7.43
N SER A 177 -32.40 -13.67 -6.95
CA SER A 177 -33.35 -14.31 -7.84
C SER A 177 -34.06 -13.22 -8.62
N TYR A 178 -33.97 -13.27 -9.95
CA TYR A 178 -34.66 -12.34 -10.82
C TYR A 178 -36.16 -12.32 -10.51
N GLN A 179 -36.70 -11.16 -10.17
CA GLN A 179 -38.13 -10.94 -10.02
C GLN A 179 -38.59 -9.92 -11.08
N PRO A 180 -39.36 -10.34 -12.10
CA PRO A 180 -39.84 -9.42 -13.13
C PRO A 180 -40.81 -8.40 -12.53
N SER A 181 -40.62 -7.12 -12.85
CA SER A 181 -41.61 -6.09 -12.54
C SER A 181 -42.88 -6.28 -13.39
N GLY A 182 -44.00 -5.69 -12.96
CA GLY A 182 -45.24 -5.71 -13.74
C GLY A 182 -45.06 -5.13 -15.16
N GLU A 183 -44.14 -4.18 -15.32
CA GLU A 183 -43.81 -3.60 -16.62
C GLU A 183 -43.06 -4.58 -17.53
N VAL A 184 -42.15 -5.39 -16.99
CA VAL A 184 -41.51 -6.47 -17.78
C VAL A 184 -42.55 -7.47 -18.28
N VAL A 185 -43.50 -7.84 -17.43
CA VAL A 185 -44.57 -8.78 -17.82
C VAL A 185 -45.44 -8.17 -18.94
N ARG A 186 -45.81 -6.88 -18.81
CA ARG A 186 -46.57 -6.16 -19.83
C ARG A 186 -45.85 -6.10 -21.17
N LEU A 187 -44.58 -5.70 -21.16
CA LEU A 187 -43.73 -5.60 -22.36
C LEU A 187 -43.50 -6.97 -23.00
N THR A 188 -43.26 -8.01 -22.21
CA THR A 188 -43.11 -9.38 -22.72
C THR A 188 -44.36 -9.84 -23.47
N ASN A 189 -45.54 -9.57 -22.92
CA ASN A 189 -46.81 -9.91 -23.58
C ASN A 189 -47.05 -9.08 -24.86
N ALA A 190 -46.67 -7.79 -24.86
CA ALA A 190 -46.78 -6.93 -26.04
C ALA A 190 -45.84 -7.37 -27.17
N ILE A 191 -44.60 -7.75 -26.84
CA ILE A 191 -43.64 -8.32 -27.79
C ILE A 191 -44.19 -9.60 -28.40
N ASN A 192 -44.69 -10.53 -27.58
CA ASN A 192 -45.22 -11.81 -28.07
C ASN A 192 -46.39 -11.60 -29.06
N ARG A 193 -47.32 -10.69 -28.75
CA ARG A 193 -48.43 -10.35 -29.65
C ARG A 193 -47.97 -9.71 -30.96
N GLY A 194 -46.99 -8.80 -30.89
CA GLY A 194 -46.42 -8.19 -32.08
C GLY A 194 -45.67 -9.19 -32.97
N LEU A 195 -45.00 -10.18 -32.37
CA LEU A 195 -44.32 -11.24 -33.12
C LEU A 195 -45.29 -12.21 -33.81
N GLU A 196 -46.50 -12.39 -33.27
CA GLU A 196 -47.55 -13.19 -33.90
C GLU A 196 -48.13 -12.51 -35.16
N HIS A 197 -48.17 -11.17 -35.18
CA HIS A 197 -48.70 -10.37 -36.29
C HIS A 197 -47.83 -9.13 -36.54
N PRO A 198 -46.76 -9.24 -37.36
CA PRO A 198 -45.74 -8.21 -37.52
C PRO A 198 -46.16 -7.11 -38.50
N ASP A 199 -47.28 -6.45 -38.22
CA ASP A 199 -47.83 -5.37 -39.05
C ASP A 199 -46.95 -4.12 -39.03
N ASP A 200 -46.25 -3.86 -37.91
CA ASP A 200 -45.22 -2.82 -37.77
C ASP A 200 -43.93 -3.36 -37.12
N PRO A 201 -42.92 -3.72 -37.93
CA PRO A 201 -41.63 -4.19 -37.44
C PRO A 201 -40.86 -3.16 -36.60
N GLN A 202 -41.04 -1.85 -36.84
CA GLN A 202 -40.33 -0.81 -36.10
C GLN A 202 -40.86 -0.70 -34.67
N GLU A 203 -42.18 -0.83 -34.49
CA GLU A 203 -42.81 -0.85 -33.17
C GLU A 203 -42.39 -2.06 -32.34
N ILE A 204 -42.29 -3.25 -32.96
CA ILE A 204 -41.85 -4.48 -32.28
C ILE A 204 -40.40 -4.36 -31.80
N VAL A 205 -39.51 -3.80 -32.62
CA VAL A 205 -38.11 -3.56 -32.23
C VAL A 205 -38.05 -2.58 -31.05
N SER A 206 -38.87 -1.53 -31.06
CA SER A 206 -38.99 -0.59 -29.94
C SER A 206 -39.44 -1.30 -28.65
N LEU A 207 -40.45 -2.16 -28.73
CA LEU A 207 -40.94 -2.96 -27.60
C LEU A 207 -39.87 -3.93 -27.07
N ILE A 208 -39.08 -4.56 -27.94
CA ILE A 208 -37.96 -5.44 -27.55
C ILE A 208 -36.89 -4.64 -26.78
N LEU A 209 -36.51 -3.47 -27.29
CA LEU A 209 -35.53 -2.60 -26.63
C LEU A 209 -36.03 -2.11 -25.26
N GLN A 210 -37.31 -1.73 -25.17
CA GLN A 210 -37.95 -1.36 -23.90
C GLN A 210 -38.01 -2.55 -22.93
N GLY A 211 -38.35 -3.74 -23.43
CA GLY A 211 -38.39 -4.97 -22.64
C GLY A 211 -37.01 -5.34 -22.09
N ALA A 212 -35.95 -5.18 -22.89
CA ALA A 212 -34.58 -5.35 -22.44
C ALA A 212 -34.22 -4.33 -21.34
N ALA A 213 -34.49 -3.05 -21.56
CA ALA A 213 -34.24 -2.00 -20.57
C ALA A 213 -34.97 -2.24 -19.24
N ALA A 214 -36.25 -2.61 -19.30
CA ALA A 214 -37.06 -2.91 -18.11
C ALA A 214 -36.53 -4.13 -17.33
N ARG A 215 -35.98 -5.14 -18.02
CA ARG A 215 -35.34 -6.30 -17.39
C ARG A 215 -34.04 -5.92 -16.69
N TYR A 216 -33.21 -5.08 -17.32
CA TYR A 216 -31.99 -4.57 -16.69
C TYR A 216 -32.29 -3.68 -15.48
N ALA A 217 -33.36 -2.89 -15.54
CA ALA A 217 -33.82 -2.06 -14.41
C ALA A 217 -34.30 -2.88 -13.18
N CYS A 218 -34.58 -4.18 -13.35
CA CYS A 218 -34.93 -5.07 -12.23
C CYS A 218 -33.69 -5.54 -11.43
N PHE A 219 -32.48 -5.22 -11.88
CA PHE A 219 -31.25 -5.48 -11.12
C PHE A 219 -30.79 -4.19 -10.43
N PRO A 220 -30.49 -4.21 -9.11
CA PRO A 220 -29.76 -3.10 -8.50
C PRO A 220 -28.36 -3.00 -9.15
N ASP A 221 -27.82 -1.78 -9.27
CA ASP A 221 -26.52 -1.47 -9.89
C ASP A 221 -25.45 -2.51 -9.49
N ILE A 222 -25.24 -3.51 -10.35
CA ILE A 222 -24.10 -4.41 -10.26
C ILE A 222 -22.96 -3.58 -10.82
N THR A 223 -22.33 -2.78 -9.96
CA THR A 223 -21.07 -2.14 -10.30
C THR A 223 -20.12 -3.23 -10.78
N GLU A 224 -19.74 -3.12 -12.05
CA GLU A 224 -18.80 -3.94 -12.79
C GLU A 224 -17.72 -4.57 -11.91
N GLN A 225 -17.90 -5.83 -11.51
CA GLN A 225 -16.80 -6.71 -11.13
C GLN A 225 -16.16 -7.25 -12.41
N ILE A 226 -15.61 -6.35 -13.21
CA ILE A 226 -14.64 -6.70 -14.27
C ILE A 226 -13.33 -7.02 -13.56
N ASP A 227 -12.75 -8.19 -13.88
CA ASP A 227 -11.45 -8.71 -13.45
C ASP A 227 -10.51 -7.63 -12.87
N ARG A 228 -10.46 -7.52 -11.53
CA ARG A 228 -9.58 -6.57 -10.88
C ARG A 228 -8.14 -7.12 -10.86
N PRO A 229 -7.14 -6.33 -11.30
CA PRO A 229 -5.73 -6.71 -11.22
C PRO A 229 -5.30 -7.05 -9.78
N LEU A 230 -4.39 -8.03 -9.62
CA LEU A 230 -3.85 -8.52 -8.33
C LEU A 230 -3.38 -7.41 -7.37
N ASP A 231 -2.92 -6.26 -7.89
CA ASP A 231 -2.45 -5.14 -7.06
C ASP A 231 -3.61 -4.37 -6.39
N VAL A 232 -4.79 -4.34 -7.03
CA VAL A 232 -6.05 -3.81 -6.46
C VAL A 232 -6.60 -4.76 -5.38
N CYS A 233 -6.20 -6.03 -5.39
CA CYS A 233 -6.66 -7.05 -4.46
C CYS A 233 -6.03 -6.89 -3.06
N LEU A 234 -4.77 -6.44 -2.93
CA LEU A 234 -4.10 -6.43 -1.62
C LEU A 234 -4.58 -5.32 -0.67
N ASP A 235 -4.81 -4.12 -1.17
CA ASP A 235 -5.38 -3.04 -0.35
C ASP A 235 -6.85 -3.30 -0.01
N HIS A 236 -7.57 -3.98 -0.91
CA HIS A 236 -8.91 -4.47 -0.64
C HIS A 236 -8.94 -5.59 0.42
N ILE A 237 -8.06 -6.58 0.31
CA ILE A 237 -7.80 -7.61 1.35
C ILE A 237 -7.45 -6.93 2.68
N ARG A 238 -6.67 -5.84 2.66
CA ARG A 238 -6.34 -5.09 3.87
C ARG A 238 -7.53 -4.37 4.50
N LEU A 239 -8.56 -4.04 3.74
CA LEU A 239 -9.78 -3.44 4.29
C LEU A 239 -10.76 -4.53 4.75
N ALA A 240 -10.84 -5.63 4.01
CA ALA A 240 -11.79 -6.72 4.25
C ALA A 240 -11.34 -7.71 5.33
N VAL A 241 -10.04 -8.00 5.48
CA VAL A 241 -9.54 -9.04 6.39
C VAL A 241 -8.98 -8.42 7.66
N SER A 242 -9.60 -8.70 8.81
CA SER A 242 -9.16 -8.22 10.13
C SER A 242 -7.86 -8.90 10.60
N HIS A 243 -7.80 -10.23 10.51
CA HIS A 243 -6.63 -11.05 10.85
C HIS A 243 -6.62 -12.34 10.05
N ILE A 244 -5.45 -12.97 9.91
CA ILE A 244 -5.25 -14.22 9.18
C ILE A 244 -4.64 -15.24 10.14
N ASN A 245 -5.33 -16.35 10.39
CA ASN A 245 -4.89 -17.43 11.26
C ASN A 245 -4.12 -18.48 10.45
N LEU A 246 -2.94 -18.85 10.92
CA LEU A 246 -2.08 -19.87 10.33
C LEU A 246 -1.89 -21.04 11.29
N SER A 247 -2.08 -22.27 10.80
CA SER A 247 -1.81 -23.50 11.56
C SER A 247 -0.42 -24.08 11.23
N GLU A 248 0.09 -24.97 12.08
CA GLU A 248 1.32 -25.73 11.80
C GLU A 248 1.15 -26.70 10.61
N GLU A 249 -0.09 -27.14 10.36
CA GLU A 249 -0.46 -28.02 9.24
C GLU A 249 -0.57 -27.28 7.91
N GLY A 250 -0.37 -25.95 7.90
CA GLY A 250 -0.41 -25.11 6.70
C GLY A 250 -1.78 -24.57 6.33
N THR A 251 -2.77 -24.68 7.22
CA THR A 251 -4.09 -24.06 7.05
C THR A 251 -3.98 -22.54 7.14
N VAL A 252 -4.63 -21.83 6.22
CA VAL A 252 -4.75 -20.37 6.20
C VAL A 252 -6.24 -20.04 6.35
N GLU A 253 -6.60 -19.19 7.31
CA GLU A 253 -7.98 -18.76 7.53
C GLU A 253 -8.03 -17.25 7.71
N ALA A 254 -8.70 -16.56 6.81
CA ALA A 254 -8.90 -15.11 6.86
C ALA A 254 -10.17 -14.78 7.65
N ALA A 255 -10.03 -13.96 8.70
CA ALA A 255 -11.13 -13.49 9.51
C ALA A 255 -11.61 -12.11 9.05
N PHE A 256 -12.89 -12.00 8.72
CA PHE A 256 -13.53 -10.76 8.26
C PHE A 256 -14.25 -10.07 9.43
N PRO A 257 -14.22 -8.73 9.55
CA PRO A 257 -14.96 -8.02 10.59
C PRO A 257 -16.46 -8.21 10.38
N SER A 258 -17.14 -8.75 11.38
CA SER A 258 -18.60 -8.86 11.42
C SER A 258 -19.21 -7.48 11.64
N GLY A 259 -19.55 -6.77 10.56
CA GLY A 259 -20.18 -5.46 10.65
C GLY A 259 -20.29 -4.69 9.34
N HIS A 260 -21.16 -5.14 8.43
CA HIS A 260 -21.94 -4.27 7.54
C HIS A 260 -23.10 -5.06 6.91
N ARG A 261 -23.91 -5.69 7.75
CA ARG A 261 -25.20 -6.27 7.35
C ARG A 261 -26.31 -5.92 8.35
N GLU A 262 -26.39 -4.64 8.72
CA GLU A 262 -27.62 -4.04 9.24
C GLU A 262 -28.32 -3.42 8.01
N ARG A 263 -29.21 -4.14 7.31
CA ARG A 263 -30.64 -4.27 7.62
C ARG A 263 -31.26 -2.93 8.00
N THR A 264 -31.41 -2.03 7.04
CA THR A 264 -32.56 -1.12 7.02
C THR A 264 -33.71 -1.84 6.34
N GLU A 265 -34.51 -2.54 7.14
CA GLU A 265 -35.91 -2.77 6.80
C GLU A 265 -36.59 -1.39 6.75
N HIS A 266 -36.70 -0.81 5.57
CA HIS A 266 -37.71 0.21 5.31
C HIS A 266 -38.82 -0.47 4.53
N GLY A 267 -39.86 -0.85 5.26
CA GLY A 267 -41.18 -1.09 4.68
C GLY A 267 -41.66 0.22 4.05
N ALA A 268 -41.54 0.32 2.74
CA ALA A 268 -42.33 1.26 1.97
C ALA A 268 -43.71 0.62 1.77
N ASP A 269 -44.59 0.90 2.74
CA ASP A 269 -46.02 0.71 2.60
C ASP A 269 -46.51 1.68 1.50
N CYS A 270 -46.68 1.18 0.29
CA CYS A 270 -47.29 1.91 -0.82
C CYS A 270 -48.67 1.30 -1.08
N THR A 271 -49.64 1.73 -0.28
CA THR A 271 -51.04 1.37 -0.50
C THR A 271 -51.85 2.59 -0.97
N ALA A 272 -52.36 2.46 -2.19
CA ALA A 272 -53.58 3.05 -2.76
C ALA A 272 -53.66 4.56 -3.07
N ALA A 273 -53.63 4.85 -4.38
CA ALA A 273 -54.42 5.91 -4.99
C ALA A 273 -55.87 5.44 -5.23
N GLY A 274 -56.83 6.36 -5.07
CA GLY A 274 -58.22 6.29 -5.54
C GLY A 274 -58.90 7.63 -5.24
N ALA A 275 -58.89 8.59 -6.17
CA ALA A 275 -59.96 8.88 -7.12
C ALA A 275 -61.29 9.30 -6.45
N ASP A 276 -61.65 10.59 -6.56
CA ASP A 276 -62.86 11.00 -7.29
C ASP A 276 -63.02 12.53 -7.41
N HIS A 277 -63.48 12.94 -8.59
CA HIS A 277 -63.94 14.28 -8.97
C HIS A 277 -65.37 14.51 -8.41
N PRO A 278 -65.87 15.76 -8.27
CA PRO A 278 -66.46 16.39 -9.47
C PRO A 278 -66.35 17.92 -9.55
N ARG A 279 -66.52 18.40 -10.79
CA ARG A 279 -66.80 19.79 -11.17
C ARG A 279 -68.14 20.28 -10.60
N GLN A 280 -68.21 21.55 -10.23
CA GLN A 280 -69.36 22.41 -10.57
C GLN A 280 -68.99 23.90 -10.50
N GLU A 281 -69.17 24.58 -11.63
CA GLU A 281 -69.31 26.03 -11.74
C GLU A 281 -70.67 26.46 -11.17
N GLY A 282 -70.75 27.68 -10.61
CA GLY A 282 -72.04 28.29 -10.27
C GLY A 282 -71.94 29.56 -9.41
N TYR A 283 -72.07 30.70 -10.11
CA TYR A 283 -72.28 32.09 -9.65
C TYR A 283 -71.12 32.87 -9.01
#